data_AF-A0A2S9BKN3-F1
#
_entry.id   AF-A0A2S9BKN3-F1
#
_cell.length_a   1.000
_cell.length_b   1.000
_cell.length_c   1.000
_cell.angle_alpha   90.00
_cell.angle_beta   90.00
_cell.angle_gamma   90.00
#
_symmetry.space_group_name_H-M   'P 1'
#
loop_
_entity.id
_entity.type
_entity.pdbx_description
1 polymer ?
#
loop_
_entity_poly.entity_id
_entity_poly.type
_entity_poly.pdbx_seq_one_letter_code
_entity_poly.pdbx_strand_id
1 'polypeptide(L)'
;MRVRVRNIAAGIVVGALLAAGGASAASATTTYPEGGTHKFGVYTGSAEETHNYSNYYHPKNWHRSSVTITGNRDYKSSDQPRGVWSKIDKETGWTGNKAWYYRYTY
;
A
#
# COMPACT_ATOMS: atom_id res chain seq x y z
N MET A 1 -1.94 36.91 -9.03
CA MET A 1 -2.40 36.04 -7.91
C MET A 1 -1.30 35.03 -7.61
N ARG A 2 -0.53 35.21 -6.53
CA ARG A 2 0.63 34.34 -6.21
C ARG A 2 0.15 33.20 -5.31
N VAL A 3 0.03 31.98 -5.86
CA VAL A 3 -0.28 30.78 -5.08
C VAL A 3 0.92 30.49 -4.17
N ARG A 4 0.74 30.71 -2.86
CA ARG A 4 1.72 30.33 -1.84
C ARG A 4 1.72 28.81 -1.73
N VAL A 5 2.60 28.15 -2.47
CA VAL A 5 2.90 26.73 -2.25
C VAL A 5 3.63 26.65 -0.91
N ARG A 6 2.88 26.35 0.16
CA ARG A 6 3.44 26.07 1.47
C ARG A 6 4.15 24.72 1.35
N ASN A 7 5.46 24.76 1.14
CA ASN A 7 6.32 23.59 1.34
C ASN A 7 6.32 23.27 2.84
N ILE A 8 5.31 22.52 3.28
CA ILE A 8 5.34 21.86 4.58
C ILE A 8 6.28 20.67 4.39
N ALA A 9 7.45 20.74 5.03
CA ALA A 9 8.37 19.63 5.09
C ALA A 9 7.64 18.43 5.75
N ALA A 10 7.19 17.49 4.93
CA ALA A 10 6.37 16.37 5.36
C ALA A 10 7.28 15.24 5.88
N GLY A 11 7.09 14.87 7.14
CA GLY A 11 7.63 13.60 7.64
C GLY A 11 6.88 12.45 6.97
N ILE A 12 7.59 11.56 6.30
CA ILE A 12 7.00 10.33 5.73
C ILE A 12 7.27 9.21 6.72
N VAL A 13 6.21 8.62 7.26
CA VAL A 13 6.34 7.34 7.96
C VAL A 13 5.99 6.21 7.01
N VAL A 14 6.86 5.21 6.97
CA VAL A 14 6.75 4.02 6.12
C VAL A 14 6.62 2.82 7.04
N GLY A 15 5.57 2.02 6.84
CA GLY A 15 5.49 0.69 7.42
C GLY A 15 5.51 -0.38 6.35
N ALA A 16 6.23 -1.45 6.68
CA ALA A 16 6.51 -2.59 5.83
C ALA A 16 5.98 -3.85 6.51
N LEU A 17 5.16 -4.64 5.83
CA LEU A 17 4.94 -6.02 6.23
C LEU A 17 5.25 -6.96 5.07
N LEU A 18 6.03 -8.00 5.38
CA LEU A 18 6.39 -9.07 4.47
C LEU A 18 5.21 -10.06 4.41
N ALA A 19 4.54 -10.18 3.26
CA ALA A 19 3.63 -11.29 3.01
C ALA A 19 4.49 -12.55 2.78
N ALA A 20 4.77 -13.29 3.85
CA ALA A 20 5.59 -14.50 3.79
C ALA A 20 4.88 -15.59 2.96
N GLY A 21 5.54 -16.02 1.88
CA GLY A 21 5.00 -16.96 0.91
C GLY A 21 5.07 -18.42 1.37
N GLY A 22 3.97 -19.14 1.17
CA GLY A 22 3.87 -20.59 1.31
C GLY A 22 2.46 -21.08 1.03
N ALA A 23 2.29 -21.76 -0.11
CA ALA A 23 1.09 -22.46 -0.63
C ALA A 23 -0.21 -21.64 -0.80
N SER A 24 -0.84 -21.81 -1.96
CA SER A 24 -1.97 -21.07 -2.52
C SER A 24 -3.22 -21.04 -1.64
N ALA A 25 -3.26 -20.10 -0.70
CA ALA A 25 -4.48 -19.52 -0.17
C ALA A 25 -4.37 -18.01 -0.35
N ALA A 26 -5.47 -17.35 -0.73
CA ALA A 26 -5.51 -15.89 -0.73
C ALA A 26 -5.08 -15.39 0.67
N SER A 27 -3.87 -14.84 0.76
CA SER A 27 -3.29 -14.45 2.04
C SER A 27 -3.55 -12.96 2.20
N ALA A 28 -4.63 -12.65 2.91
CA ALA A 28 -5.05 -11.30 3.25
C ALA A 28 -4.71 -11.02 4.71
N THR A 29 -3.85 -10.04 4.96
CA THR A 29 -3.52 -9.55 6.31
C THR A 29 -4.13 -8.18 6.52
N THR A 30 -4.71 -7.96 7.69
CA THR A 30 -5.16 -6.63 8.14
C THR A 30 -4.34 -6.22 9.36
N THR A 31 -3.78 -5.02 9.33
CA THR A 31 -3.08 -4.40 10.47
C THR A 31 -3.62 -2.99 10.73
N TYR A 32 -3.36 -2.47 11.93
CA TYR A 32 -3.83 -1.14 12.35
C TYR A 32 -2.68 -0.17 12.64
N PRO A 33 -1.78 0.08 11.67
CA PRO A 33 -0.59 0.84 11.94
C PRO A 33 -0.88 2.34 12.02
N GLU A 34 -0.22 2.98 12.99
CA GLU A 34 -0.19 4.44 13.16
C GLU A 34 -1.57 5.11 13.29
N GLY A 35 -2.59 4.37 13.75
CA GLY A 35 -3.98 4.85 13.83
C GLY A 35 -4.76 4.76 12.51
N GLY A 36 -4.20 4.12 11.49
CA GLY A 36 -4.86 3.75 10.24
C GLY A 36 -5.23 2.27 10.18
N THR A 37 -5.70 1.83 9.02
CA THR A 37 -5.98 0.41 8.71
C THR A 37 -5.30 0.04 7.40
N HIS A 38 -4.42 -0.96 7.44
CA HIS A 38 -3.71 -1.46 6.27
C HIS A 38 -4.15 -2.89 5.98
N LYS A 39 -4.74 -3.10 4.80
CA LYS A 39 -5.15 -4.41 4.29
C LYS A 39 -4.29 -4.74 3.08
N PHE A 40 -3.53 -5.81 3.15
CA PHE A 40 -2.62 -6.20 2.08
C PHE A 40 -2.56 -7.71 1.93
N GLY A 41 -2.07 -8.16 0.79
CA GLY A 41 -2.04 -9.59 0.53
C GLY A 41 -1.75 -9.97 -0.90
N VAL A 42 -1.77 -11.28 -1.12
CA VAL A 42 -1.66 -11.88 -2.44
C VAL A 42 -2.88 -12.76 -2.68
N TYR A 43 -3.49 -12.65 -3.86
CA TYR A 43 -4.61 -13.51 -4.26
C TYR A 43 -4.45 -13.97 -5.72
N THR A 44 -5.11 -15.06 -6.08
CA THR A 44 -5.18 -15.52 -7.47
C THR A 44 -6.56 -15.15 -8.02
N GLY A 45 -6.59 -14.42 -9.12
CA GLY A 45 -7.80 -14.01 -9.82
C GLY A 45 -8.38 -15.11 -10.72
N SER A 46 -9.48 -14.80 -11.39
CA SER A 46 -10.23 -15.74 -12.23
C SER A 46 -9.49 -16.26 -13.48
N ALA A 47 -8.39 -15.60 -13.87
CA ALA A 47 -7.57 -15.97 -15.03
C ALA A 47 -6.24 -16.66 -14.63
N GLU A 48 -6.16 -17.21 -13.41
CA GLU A 48 -4.93 -17.76 -12.81
C GLU A 48 -3.79 -16.73 -12.59
N GLU A 49 -4.07 -15.46 -12.85
CA GLU A 49 -3.19 -14.33 -12.56
C GLU A 49 -3.07 -14.14 -11.05
N THR A 50 -1.84 -14.04 -10.55
CA THR A 50 -1.57 -13.75 -9.14
C THR A 50 -1.42 -12.25 -8.96
N HIS A 51 -2.09 -11.67 -7.98
CA HIS A 51 -2.12 -10.25 -7.71
C HIS A 51 -1.60 -9.96 -6.32
N ASN A 52 -0.73 -8.95 -6.19
CA ASN A 52 -0.32 -8.36 -4.93
C ASN A 52 -1.05 -7.03 -4.75
N TYR A 53 -1.68 -6.83 -3.60
CA TYR A 53 -2.42 -5.62 -3.29
C TYR A 53 -2.00 -5.01 -1.95
N SER A 54 -2.16 -3.70 -1.88
CA SER A 54 -1.97 -2.91 -0.66
C SER A 54 -3.03 -1.81 -0.60
N ASN A 55 -3.85 -1.86 0.44
CA ASN A 55 -4.91 -0.89 0.68
C ASN A 55 -4.69 -0.27 2.05
N TYR A 56 -4.56 1.05 2.13
CA TYR A 56 -4.36 1.74 3.40
C TYR A 56 -5.39 2.85 3.59
N TYR A 57 -5.89 2.98 4.81
CA TYR A 57 -6.80 4.02 5.23
C TYR A 57 -6.19 4.75 6.42
N HIS A 58 -6.22 6.08 6.39
CA HIS A 58 -5.87 6.88 7.56
C HIS A 58 -6.90 8.00 7.80
N PRO A 59 -7.48 8.11 9.00
CA PRO A 59 -8.58 9.04 9.26
C PRO A 59 -8.15 10.51 9.33
N LYS A 60 -6.87 10.78 9.63
CA LYS A 60 -6.40 12.15 9.96
C LYS A 60 -5.40 12.75 8.99
N ASN A 61 -4.70 11.92 8.21
CA ASN A 61 -3.51 12.31 7.45
C ASN A 61 -3.64 11.88 6.00
N TRP A 62 -2.94 12.60 5.14
CA TRP A 62 -2.69 12.13 3.79
C TRP A 62 -1.85 10.85 3.84
N HIS A 63 -2.07 9.97 2.88
CA HIS A 63 -1.43 8.67 2.85
C HIS A 63 -1.45 8.07 1.44
N ARG A 64 -0.68 7.01 1.22
CA ARG A 64 -0.70 6.21 -0.01
C ARG A 64 -0.32 4.76 0.25
N SER A 65 -0.55 3.91 -0.75
CA SER A 65 -0.16 2.50 -0.74
C SER A 65 0.85 2.20 -1.85
N SER A 66 1.71 1.20 -1.62
CA SER A 66 2.63 0.68 -2.64
C SER A 66 2.69 -0.84 -2.57
N VAL A 67 3.03 -1.46 -3.68
CA VAL A 67 3.37 -2.88 -3.78
C VAL A 67 4.69 -3.03 -4.52
N THR A 68 5.51 -3.97 -4.04
CA THR A 68 6.65 -4.49 -4.79
C THR A 68 6.23 -5.84 -5.36
N ILE A 69 6.34 -6.00 -6.67
CA ILE A 69 6.04 -7.26 -7.36
C ILE A 69 7.32 -8.06 -7.66
N THR A 70 7.16 -9.28 -8.17
CA THR A 70 8.27 -10.13 -8.63
C THR A 70 9.22 -9.35 -9.55
N GLY A 71 10.53 -9.54 -9.34
CA GLY A 71 11.57 -8.74 -10.02
C GLY A 71 11.84 -7.39 -9.35
N ASN A 72 11.40 -7.19 -8.10
CA ASN A 72 11.63 -5.98 -7.30
C ASN A 72 11.13 -4.69 -7.96
N ARG A 73 10.01 -4.77 -8.69
CA ARG A 73 9.41 -3.59 -9.32
C ARG A 73 8.37 -2.97 -8.39
N ASP A 74 8.53 -1.69 -8.10
CA ASP A 74 7.64 -0.94 -7.21
C ASP A 74 6.55 -0.20 -7.97
N TYR A 75 5.32 -0.28 -7.46
CA TYR A 75 4.17 0.47 -7.95
C TYR A 75 3.47 1.16 -6.78
N LYS A 76 3.06 2.41 -6.99
CA LYS A 76 2.42 3.25 -5.97
C LYS A 76 1.05 3.73 -6.43
N SER A 77 0.12 3.86 -5.49
CA SER A 77 -1.12 4.60 -5.70
C SER A 77 -0.85 6.11 -5.78
N SER A 78 -1.84 6.88 -6.22
CA SER A 78 -1.89 8.31 -5.94
C SER A 78 -1.95 8.55 -4.43
N ASP A 79 -1.50 9.75 -4.01
CA ASP A 79 -1.70 10.21 -2.65
C ASP A 79 -3.19 10.48 -2.42
N GLN A 80 -3.71 9.95 -1.31
CA GLN A 80 -5.10 10.10 -0.91
C GLN A 80 -5.21 11.02 0.30
N PRO A 81 -6.27 11.87 0.33
CA PRO A 81 -6.55 12.69 1.50
C PRO A 81 -7.03 11.82 2.68
N ARG A 82 -7.10 12.44 3.85
CA ARG A 82 -7.62 11.82 5.07
C ARG A 82 -9.03 11.23 4.86
N GLY A 83 -9.31 10.10 5.51
CA GLY A 83 -10.64 9.49 5.50
C GLY A 83 -11.02 8.77 4.20
N VAL A 84 -10.10 8.64 3.26
CA VAL A 84 -10.26 7.86 2.02
C VAL A 84 -9.33 6.64 2.08
N TRP A 85 -9.63 5.58 1.33
CA TRP A 85 -8.70 4.46 1.17
C TRP A 85 -7.76 4.71 -0.02
N SER A 86 -6.45 4.65 0.19
CA SER A 86 -5.50 4.40 -0.89
C SER A 86 -5.50 2.93 -1.26
N LYS A 87 -5.50 2.64 -2.56
CA LYS A 87 -5.58 1.28 -3.09
C LYS A 87 -4.58 1.09 -4.21
N ILE A 88 -3.92 -0.05 -4.21
CA ILE A 88 -3.13 -0.52 -5.34
C ILE A 88 -3.23 -2.04 -5.44
N ASP A 89 -3.32 -2.51 -6.67
CA ASP A 89 -3.40 -3.91 -7.05
C ASP A 89 -2.57 -4.10 -8.32
N LYS A 90 -1.66 -5.08 -8.31
CA LYS A 90 -0.82 -5.39 -9.46
C LYS A 90 -0.63 -6.89 -9.60
N GLU A 91 -0.77 -7.36 -10.84
CA GLU A 91 -0.33 -8.68 -11.25
C GLU A 91 1.16 -8.88 -10.91
N THR A 92 1.49 -10.07 -10.45
CA THR A 92 2.79 -10.47 -9.94
C THR A 92 2.98 -11.98 -10.05
N GLY A 93 4.18 -12.46 -9.76
CA GLY A 93 4.44 -13.88 -9.52
C GLY A 93 4.22 -14.28 -8.06
N TRP A 94 4.41 -15.56 -7.78
CA TRP A 94 4.19 -16.16 -6.46
C TRP A 94 5.16 -15.67 -5.37
N THR A 95 6.30 -15.09 -5.74
CA THR A 95 7.40 -14.78 -4.81
C THR A 95 7.89 -13.34 -4.96
N GLY A 96 8.53 -12.84 -3.89
CA GLY A 96 9.10 -11.49 -3.86
C GLY A 96 8.08 -10.37 -3.63
N ASN A 97 6.84 -10.71 -3.28
CA ASN A 97 5.76 -9.75 -3.06
C ASN A 97 5.94 -9.00 -1.74
N LYS A 98 5.84 -7.66 -1.80
CA LYS A 98 5.84 -6.80 -0.61
C LYS A 98 4.73 -5.79 -0.72
N ALA A 99 4.16 -5.41 0.42
CA ALA A 99 3.11 -4.41 0.49
C ALA A 99 3.49 -3.35 1.52
N TRP A 100 3.29 -2.09 1.14
CA TRP A 100 3.71 -0.94 1.90
C TRP A 100 2.57 0.05 2.02
N TYR A 101 2.63 0.83 3.09
CA TYR A 101 1.84 2.04 3.25
C TYR A 101 2.75 3.21 3.62
N TYR A 102 2.31 4.41 3.26
CA TYR A 102 2.98 5.66 3.58
C TYR A 102 1.97 6.61 4.18
N ARG A 103 2.38 7.29 5.24
CA ARG A 103 1.60 8.34 5.89
C ARG A 103 2.43 9.61 5.93
N TYR A 104 1.79 10.72 5.59
CA TYR A 104 2.40 12.05 5.67
C TYR A 104 1.98 12.71 6.99
N THR A 105 2.95 13.05 7.83
CA THR A 105 2.72 13.84 9.05
C THR A 105 2.95 15.31 8.72
N TYR A 106 1.94 16.14 8.95
CA TYR A 106 1.99 17.60 8.85
C TYR A 106 1.84 18.25 10.22
#